data_AF-A0A1V6DD51-F1
#
_entry.id   AF-A0A1V6DD51-F1
#
_cell.length_a   1.000
_cell.length_b   1.000
_cell.length_c   1.000
_cell.angle_alpha   90.00
_cell.angle_beta   90.00
_cell.angle_gamma   90.00
#
_symmetry.space_group_name_H-M   'P 1'
#
loop_
_entity.id
_entity.type
_entity.pdbx_description
1 polymer ?
#
loop_
_entity_poly.entity_id
_entity_poly.type
_entity_poly.pdbx_seq_one_letter_code
_entity_poly.pdbx_strand_id
1 'polypeptide(L)'
;MKTSKLTLGSLVVSLVSAVAAGEHQESRVLTWPALAEQKLIRSGDVVPAQGQEWQCLRIQNESSGTKTFPILLLKGLSPTTSQYAIQGQVRYEGVIGASYLEMWTVLEDGGRYFTRTLGASGPLGAFTGTSTWRPFALPFDLNKARPPQVSLEINLVLRGPGVVEIGPLQLVNLSPDGRSRAWWSDQTAGWVGGGLGALIGLAMALAGVLAGRDAARPVVMGILAAVFAVGLAGLSGGGVAAFSSQPYAVCYPLLLLGTIATVLAVFLRFKLSRHWRAVELRKMQAMDAA
;
A
#
# COMPACT_ATOMS: atom_id res chain seq x y z
N MET A 1 -33.69 -22.08 25.53
CA MET A 1 -33.08 -21.48 24.32
C MET A 1 -31.98 -20.52 24.73
N LYS A 2 -30.70 -20.90 24.54
CA LYS A 2 -29.53 -20.04 24.78
C LYS A 2 -29.42 -19.07 23.60
N THR A 3 -29.70 -17.80 23.84
CA THR A 3 -29.51 -16.75 22.83
C THR A 3 -28.02 -16.52 22.56
N SER A 4 -27.65 -16.68 21.30
CA SER A 4 -26.31 -16.52 20.77
C SER A 4 -25.81 -15.09 21.02
N LYS A 5 -24.79 -14.95 21.87
CA LYS A 5 -23.97 -13.72 21.96
C LYS A 5 -22.98 -13.72 20.80
N LEU A 6 -23.49 -13.60 19.57
CA LEU A 6 -22.67 -13.24 18.41
C LEU A 6 -22.28 -11.76 18.61
N THR A 7 -21.09 -11.58 19.14
CA THR A 7 -20.54 -10.30 19.59
C THR A 7 -20.44 -9.30 18.45
N LEU A 8 -20.98 -8.11 18.68
CA LEU A 8 -20.87 -6.89 17.87
C LEU A 8 -19.44 -6.64 17.32
N GLY A 9 -18.40 -7.10 18.03
CA GLY A 9 -17.00 -7.04 17.58
C GLY A 9 -16.69 -7.79 16.28
N SER A 10 -17.37 -8.91 15.99
CA SER A 10 -17.15 -9.68 14.76
C SER A 10 -17.74 -8.96 13.54
N LEU A 11 -18.84 -8.23 13.71
CA LEU A 11 -19.49 -7.48 12.63
C LEU A 11 -18.67 -6.24 12.23
N VAL A 12 -18.03 -5.59 13.21
CA VAL A 12 -17.19 -4.40 12.99
C VAL A 12 -15.88 -4.77 12.27
N VAL A 13 -15.26 -5.90 12.60
CA VAL A 13 -14.07 -6.42 11.87
C VAL A 13 -14.42 -6.79 10.43
N SER A 14 -15.60 -7.39 10.19
CA SER A 14 -16.06 -7.74 8.84
C SER A 14 -16.41 -6.51 7.98
N LEU A 15 -16.96 -5.44 8.55
CA LEU A 15 -17.31 -4.23 7.79
C LEU A 15 -16.06 -3.43 7.37
N VAL A 16 -15.03 -3.37 8.23
CA VAL A 16 -13.72 -2.79 7.88
C VAL A 16 -13.02 -3.62 6.80
N SER A 17 -13.17 -4.94 6.83
CA SER A 17 -12.63 -5.83 5.80
C SER A 17 -13.38 -5.72 4.46
N ALA A 18 -14.67 -5.43 4.47
CA ALA A 18 -15.47 -5.29 3.24
C ALA A 18 -15.17 -3.99 2.47
N VAL A 19 -14.85 -2.90 3.17
CA VAL A 19 -14.34 -1.67 2.53
C VAL A 19 -12.91 -1.87 1.99
N ALA A 20 -12.14 -2.81 2.57
CA ALA A 20 -10.79 -3.16 2.13
C ALA A 20 -10.74 -4.05 0.86
N ALA A 21 -11.87 -4.58 0.40
CA ALA A 21 -11.94 -5.40 -0.82
C ALA A 21 -12.16 -4.57 -2.11
N GLY A 22 -12.25 -3.24 -1.99
CA GLY A 22 -12.24 -2.32 -3.13
C GLY A 22 -10.84 -2.26 -3.71
N GLU A 23 -10.61 -3.05 -4.75
CA GLU A 23 -9.43 -3.14 -5.61
C GLU A 23 -8.99 -1.76 -6.16
N HIS A 24 -8.28 -0.99 -5.34
CA HIS A 24 -7.58 0.23 -5.76
C HIS A 24 -6.09 -0.07 -5.85
N GLN A 25 -5.73 -0.69 -6.98
CA GLN A 25 -4.40 -1.20 -7.29
C GLN A 25 -3.43 -0.06 -7.64
N GLU A 26 -2.98 0.69 -6.63
CA GLU A 26 -1.98 1.76 -6.78
C GLU A 26 -0.60 1.21 -7.18
N SER A 27 -0.32 -0.05 -6.84
CA SER A 27 0.85 -0.76 -7.33
C SER A 27 0.50 -2.23 -7.59
N ARG A 28 0.78 -2.72 -8.80
CA ARG A 28 0.73 -4.16 -9.11
C ARG A 28 2.14 -4.70 -9.11
N VAL A 29 2.49 -5.46 -8.07
CA VAL A 29 3.76 -6.20 -8.04
C VAL A 29 3.63 -7.42 -8.96
N LEU A 30 4.60 -7.59 -9.84
CA LEU A 30 4.71 -8.67 -10.80
C LEU A 30 5.99 -9.44 -10.47
N THR A 31 5.83 -10.54 -9.73
CA THR A 31 6.95 -11.42 -9.36
C THR A 31 7.20 -12.45 -10.45
N TRP A 32 8.48 -12.72 -10.76
CA TRP A 32 8.84 -13.70 -11.80
C TRP A 32 8.28 -15.11 -11.60
N PRO A 33 8.23 -15.69 -10.38
CA PRO A 33 7.61 -17.00 -10.18
C PRO A 33 6.14 -17.03 -10.64
N ALA A 34 5.34 -16.06 -10.20
CA ALA A 34 3.94 -15.95 -10.60
C ALA A 34 3.77 -15.74 -12.11
N LEU A 35 4.64 -14.96 -12.74
CA LEU A 35 4.63 -14.75 -14.20
C LEU A 35 5.04 -16.02 -14.97
N ALA A 36 5.95 -16.83 -14.41
CA ALA A 36 6.36 -18.11 -14.98
C ALA A 36 5.22 -19.13 -14.92
N GLU A 37 4.53 -19.24 -13.78
CA GLU A 37 3.35 -20.10 -13.61
C GLU A 37 2.24 -19.75 -14.61
N GLN A 38 2.04 -18.46 -14.88
CA GLN A 38 1.07 -17.95 -15.85
C GLN A 38 1.56 -18.04 -17.31
N LYS A 39 2.77 -18.56 -17.55
CA LYS A 39 3.39 -18.65 -18.89
C LYS A 39 3.46 -17.31 -19.63
N LEU A 40 3.66 -16.23 -18.90
CA LEU A 40 3.74 -14.86 -19.45
C LEU A 40 5.18 -14.47 -19.82
N ILE A 41 6.19 -15.16 -19.26
CA ILE A 41 7.60 -14.92 -19.57
C ILE A 41 7.90 -15.40 -20.99
N ARG A 42 8.54 -14.54 -21.78
CA ARG A 42 8.87 -14.80 -23.19
C ARG A 42 10.34 -15.14 -23.42
N SER A 43 11.25 -14.65 -22.59
CA SER A 43 12.68 -14.90 -22.66
C SER A 43 13.31 -14.88 -21.27
N GLY A 44 14.40 -15.65 -21.10
CA GLY A 44 15.19 -15.69 -19.87
C GLY A 44 14.74 -16.76 -18.89
N ASP A 45 15.58 -16.99 -17.89
CA ASP A 45 15.39 -18.00 -16.86
C ASP A 45 15.13 -17.34 -15.51
N VAL A 46 14.18 -17.88 -14.75
CA VAL A 46 13.91 -17.40 -13.39
C VAL A 46 14.90 -18.07 -12.43
N VAL A 47 15.71 -17.27 -11.75
CA VAL A 47 16.76 -17.74 -10.83
C VAL A 47 16.74 -16.95 -9.52
N PRO A 48 17.29 -17.49 -8.41
CA PRO A 48 17.48 -16.72 -7.19
C PRO A 48 18.34 -15.48 -7.43
N ALA A 49 17.91 -14.31 -6.93
CA ALA A 49 18.68 -13.09 -7.09
C ALA A 49 19.84 -13.03 -6.10
N GLN A 50 21.04 -12.68 -6.59
CA GLN A 50 22.24 -12.65 -5.76
C GLN A 50 22.08 -11.63 -4.61
N GLY A 51 22.23 -12.12 -3.37
CA GLY A 51 22.18 -11.29 -2.16
C GLY A 51 20.78 -10.74 -1.84
N GLN A 52 19.72 -11.37 -2.34
CA GLN A 52 18.34 -10.93 -2.19
C GLN A 52 17.44 -12.13 -1.84
N GLU A 53 16.33 -11.87 -1.14
CA GLU A 53 15.35 -12.92 -0.79
C GLU A 53 14.36 -13.25 -1.91
N TRP A 54 14.41 -12.50 -3.02
CA TRP A 54 13.53 -12.64 -4.17
C TRP A 54 14.22 -13.33 -5.36
N GLN A 55 13.43 -13.75 -6.35
CA GLN A 55 13.92 -14.32 -7.61
C GLN A 55 13.97 -13.25 -8.70
N CYS A 56 14.90 -13.38 -9.65
CA CYS A 56 15.08 -12.50 -10.80
C CYS A 56 14.91 -13.24 -12.12
N LEU A 57 14.69 -12.50 -13.20
CA LEU A 57 14.80 -12.99 -14.56
C LEU A 57 16.21 -12.75 -15.08
N ARG A 58 16.93 -13.80 -15.43
CA ARG A 58 18.28 -13.75 -15.99
C ARG A 58 18.23 -13.93 -17.50
N ILE A 59 18.86 -13.01 -18.23
CA ILE A 59 18.99 -13.04 -19.69
C ILE A 59 20.46 -12.82 -20.04
N GLN A 60 20.96 -13.60 -21.00
CA GLN A 60 22.32 -13.53 -21.48
C GLN A 60 22.35 -13.38 -23.00
N ASN A 61 23.24 -12.52 -23.49
CA ASN A 61 23.67 -12.51 -24.88
C ASN A 61 25.15 -12.90 -24.93
N GLU A 62 25.47 -13.88 -25.75
CA GLU A 62 26.86 -14.30 -26.01
C GLU A 62 27.36 -13.76 -27.35
N SER A 63 26.45 -13.29 -28.21
CA SER A 63 26.80 -12.78 -29.54
C SER A 63 27.30 -11.34 -29.46
N SER A 64 28.22 -11.00 -30.35
CA SER A 64 28.72 -9.62 -30.52
C SER A 64 27.69 -8.66 -31.13
N GLY A 65 26.59 -9.19 -31.69
CA GLY A 65 25.53 -8.43 -32.33
C GLY A 65 24.47 -7.92 -31.36
N THR A 66 23.68 -6.96 -31.83
CA THR A 66 22.49 -6.49 -31.11
C THR A 66 21.40 -7.55 -31.16
N LYS A 67 20.84 -7.90 -30.01
CA LYS A 67 19.72 -8.83 -29.87
C LYS A 67 18.64 -8.24 -28.96
N THR A 68 17.40 -8.36 -29.41
CA THR A 68 16.21 -7.98 -28.64
C THR A 68 15.59 -9.23 -28.04
N PHE A 69 15.36 -9.20 -26.74
CA PHE A 69 14.71 -10.25 -25.97
C PHE A 69 13.34 -9.75 -25.50
N PRO A 70 12.23 -10.22 -26.07
CA PRO A 70 10.91 -9.98 -25.51
C PRO A 70 10.83 -10.63 -24.14
N ILE A 71 10.53 -9.85 -23.10
CA ILE A 71 10.46 -10.34 -21.72
C ILE A 71 9.04 -10.68 -21.34
N LEU A 72 8.12 -9.73 -21.57
CA LEU A 72 6.76 -9.78 -21.06
C LEU A 72 5.81 -9.11 -22.04
N LEU A 73 4.61 -9.68 -22.17
CA LEU A 73 3.47 -9.04 -22.82
C LEU A 73 2.29 -9.03 -21.84
N LEU A 74 1.93 -7.85 -21.36
CA LEU A 74 0.76 -7.64 -20.52
C LEU A 74 -0.35 -7.05 -21.38
N LYS A 75 -1.54 -7.68 -21.38
CA LYS A 75 -2.70 -7.23 -22.16
C LYS A 75 -3.83 -6.78 -21.24
N GLY A 76 -4.69 -5.90 -21.76
CA GLY A 76 -5.93 -5.48 -21.09
C GLY A 76 -5.68 -4.77 -19.76
N LEU A 77 -4.57 -4.03 -19.66
CA LEU A 77 -4.31 -3.23 -18.47
C LEU A 77 -5.13 -1.95 -18.52
N SER A 78 -5.75 -1.59 -17.42
CA SER A 78 -6.48 -0.33 -17.25
C SER A 78 -5.75 0.51 -16.19
N PRO A 79 -4.75 1.33 -16.56
CA PRO A 79 -4.08 2.21 -15.61
C PRO A 79 -5.09 3.12 -14.94
N THR A 80 -4.93 3.36 -13.63
CA THR A 80 -5.85 4.24 -12.90
C THR A 80 -5.62 5.72 -13.26
N THR A 81 -4.40 6.05 -13.69
CA THR A 81 -3.96 7.39 -14.08
C THR A 81 -3.39 7.41 -15.49
N SER A 82 -3.41 8.58 -16.12
CA SER A 82 -2.81 8.81 -17.44
C SER A 82 -1.29 8.65 -17.44
N GLN A 83 -0.66 8.89 -16.29
CA GLN A 83 0.77 8.69 -16.09
C GLN A 83 1.02 7.45 -15.24
N TYR A 84 1.90 6.56 -15.68
CA TYR A 84 2.29 5.36 -14.95
C TYR A 84 3.73 4.98 -15.29
N ALA A 85 4.31 4.05 -14.53
CA ALA A 85 5.61 3.49 -14.84
C ALA A 85 5.66 1.99 -14.54
N ILE A 86 6.46 1.27 -15.33
CA ILE A 86 7.04 0.00 -14.88
C ILE A 86 8.34 0.32 -14.18
N GLN A 87 8.45 -0.07 -12.92
CA GLN A 87 9.65 0.09 -12.10
C GLN A 87 10.18 -1.28 -11.65
N GLY A 88 11.46 -1.33 -11.33
CA GLY A 88 12.09 -2.54 -10.80
C GLY A 88 13.56 -2.33 -10.46
N GLN A 89 14.24 -3.44 -10.19
CA GLN A 89 15.68 -3.48 -9.96
C GLN A 89 16.36 -4.18 -11.13
N VAL A 90 17.56 -3.75 -11.49
CA VAL A 90 18.38 -4.39 -12.51
C VAL A 90 19.81 -4.54 -12.01
N ARG A 91 20.42 -5.69 -12.28
CA ARG A 91 21.84 -5.99 -12.11
C ARG A 91 22.37 -6.45 -13.47
N TYR A 92 23.62 -6.14 -13.77
CA TYR A 92 24.20 -6.58 -15.03
C TYR A 92 25.71 -6.75 -14.93
N GLU A 93 26.25 -7.62 -15.76
CA GLU A 93 27.64 -8.02 -15.75
C GLU A 93 28.18 -8.11 -17.18
N GLY A 94 29.31 -7.43 -17.42
CA GLY A 94 30.03 -7.49 -18.69
C GLY A 94 29.22 -7.03 -19.90
N VAL A 95 28.23 -6.15 -19.72
CA VAL A 95 27.37 -5.66 -20.81
C VAL A 95 28.15 -4.73 -21.73
N ILE A 96 28.25 -5.11 -23.00
CA ILE A 96 28.94 -4.30 -24.02
C ILE A 96 27.97 -3.38 -24.75
N GLY A 97 28.37 -2.10 -24.85
CA GLY A 97 27.58 -1.05 -25.49
C GLY A 97 26.39 -0.58 -24.63
N ALA A 98 25.73 0.49 -25.07
CA ALA A 98 24.58 1.05 -24.37
C ALA A 98 23.32 0.18 -24.61
N SER A 99 23.16 -0.85 -23.80
CA SER A 99 21.99 -1.73 -23.75
C SER A 99 20.89 -1.11 -22.89
N TYR A 100 19.63 -1.52 -23.06
CA TYR A 100 18.51 -0.86 -22.39
C TYR A 100 17.28 -1.76 -22.27
N LEU A 101 16.43 -1.47 -21.29
CA LEU A 101 15.04 -1.89 -21.30
C LEU A 101 14.21 -0.97 -22.17
N GLU A 102 13.26 -1.55 -22.86
CA GLU A 102 12.26 -0.87 -23.67
C GLU A 102 10.88 -1.33 -23.24
N MET A 103 9.95 -0.39 -23.13
CA MET A 103 8.53 -0.68 -22.99
C MET A 103 7.81 -0.07 -24.18
N TRP A 104 7.00 -0.86 -24.88
CA TRP A 104 5.98 -0.36 -25.79
C TRP A 104 4.63 -0.33 -25.10
N THR A 105 3.98 0.82 -25.15
CA THR A 105 2.57 1.00 -24.82
C THR A 105 1.77 0.99 -26.11
N VAL A 106 0.86 0.02 -26.23
CA VAL A 106 -0.07 -0.14 -27.34
C VAL A 106 -1.47 0.23 -26.87
N LEU A 107 -2.05 1.26 -27.46
CA LEU A 107 -3.40 1.73 -27.22
C LEU A 107 -4.43 0.92 -28.03
N GLU A 108 -5.69 0.91 -27.59
CA GLU A 108 -6.81 0.30 -28.34
C GLU A 108 -6.99 0.89 -29.75
N ASP A 109 -6.69 2.19 -29.92
CA ASP A 109 -6.75 2.88 -31.21
C ASP A 109 -5.59 2.51 -32.16
N GLY A 110 -4.72 1.58 -31.75
CA GLY A 110 -3.55 1.13 -32.50
C GLY A 110 -2.32 2.02 -32.31
N GLY A 111 -2.43 3.11 -31.56
CA GLY A 111 -1.29 3.97 -31.22
C GLY A 111 -0.20 3.20 -30.48
N ARG A 112 1.04 3.25 -30.97
CA ARG A 112 2.21 2.61 -30.36
C ARG A 112 3.21 3.66 -29.94
N TYR A 113 3.56 3.65 -28.66
CA TYR A 113 4.53 4.56 -28.06
C TYR A 113 5.55 3.78 -27.25
N PHE A 114 6.76 4.30 -27.07
CA PHE A 114 7.80 3.60 -26.34
C PHE A 114 8.52 4.47 -25.32
N THR A 115 9.13 3.81 -24.35
CA THR A 115 10.09 4.41 -23.43
C THR A 115 11.29 3.48 -23.28
N ARG A 116 12.49 4.06 -23.17
CA ARG A 116 13.76 3.31 -23.10
C ARG A 116 14.65 3.84 -21.98
N THR A 117 15.37 2.95 -21.31
CA THR A 117 16.42 3.33 -20.37
C THR A 117 17.71 3.70 -21.10
N LEU A 118 17.74 4.86 -21.77
CA LEU A 118 18.90 5.35 -22.55
C LEU A 118 19.56 6.61 -21.97
N GLY A 119 19.18 7.03 -20.76
CA GLY A 119 19.78 8.15 -20.07
C GLY A 119 21.25 7.91 -19.69
N ALA A 120 21.94 8.98 -19.33
CA ALA A 120 23.34 8.90 -18.87
C ALA A 120 23.46 8.27 -17.48
N SER A 121 22.46 8.45 -16.61
CA SER A 121 22.46 7.93 -15.23
C SER A 121 21.02 7.82 -14.68
N GLY A 122 20.87 7.38 -13.43
CA GLY A 122 19.58 7.27 -12.73
C GLY A 122 18.70 6.12 -13.24
N PRO A 123 17.40 6.09 -12.89
CA PRO A 123 16.49 5.00 -13.25
C PRO A 123 16.28 4.81 -14.76
N LEU A 124 16.54 5.85 -15.56
CA LEU A 124 16.52 5.79 -17.02
C LEU A 124 17.89 5.47 -17.62
N GLY A 125 18.94 5.28 -16.82
CA GLY A 125 20.30 5.12 -17.33
C GLY A 125 20.48 3.83 -18.14
N ALA A 126 21.26 3.91 -19.22
CA ALA A 126 21.63 2.75 -20.03
C ALA A 126 22.45 1.73 -19.24
N PHE A 127 22.44 0.48 -19.71
CA PHE A 127 23.22 -0.62 -19.15
C PHE A 127 24.51 -0.77 -19.94
N THR A 128 25.64 -0.63 -19.27
CA THR A 128 26.97 -0.76 -19.84
C THR A 128 27.96 -1.16 -18.75
N GLY A 129 28.87 -2.07 -19.06
CA GLY A 129 29.81 -2.64 -18.09
C GLY A 129 29.13 -3.53 -17.06
N THR A 130 29.44 -3.31 -15.78
CA THR A 130 28.96 -4.10 -14.66
C THR A 130 28.35 -3.19 -13.60
N SER A 131 27.23 -3.61 -13.01
CA SER A 131 26.55 -2.89 -11.93
C SER A 131 25.98 -3.89 -10.95
N THR A 132 26.02 -3.55 -9.66
CA THR A 132 25.16 -4.16 -8.64
C THR A 132 23.69 -3.83 -8.90
N TRP A 133 22.77 -4.39 -8.11
CA TRP A 133 21.36 -4.04 -8.15
C TRP A 133 21.16 -2.53 -8.05
N ARG A 134 20.45 -1.97 -9.02
CA ARG A 134 20.08 -0.56 -9.08
C ARG A 134 18.66 -0.40 -9.62
N PRO A 135 17.94 0.67 -9.26
CA PRO A 135 16.60 0.90 -9.75
C PRO A 135 16.62 1.22 -11.25
N PHE A 136 15.53 0.84 -11.92
CA PHE A 136 15.18 1.34 -13.24
C PHE A 136 13.70 1.76 -13.30
N ALA A 137 13.35 2.59 -14.28
CA ALA A 137 11.97 2.99 -14.54
C ALA A 137 11.69 3.13 -16.05
N LEU A 138 10.48 2.76 -16.46
CA LEU A 138 9.93 2.97 -17.79
C LEU A 138 8.62 3.76 -17.64
N PRO A 139 8.71 5.10 -17.42
CA PRO A 139 7.54 5.96 -17.27
C PRO A 139 6.81 6.19 -18.60
N PHE A 140 5.51 6.41 -18.55
CA PHE A 140 4.70 6.76 -19.70
C PHE A 140 3.58 7.74 -19.32
N ASP A 141 3.28 8.69 -20.21
CA ASP A 141 2.15 9.61 -20.08
C ASP A 141 1.23 9.47 -21.29
N LEU A 142 -0.01 9.06 -21.03
CA LEU A 142 -1.07 8.93 -22.03
C LEU A 142 -1.59 10.27 -22.53
N ASN A 143 -1.36 11.38 -21.81
CA ASN A 143 -1.91 12.71 -22.11
C ASN A 143 -3.43 12.70 -22.40
N LYS A 144 -4.18 11.76 -21.81
CA LYS A 144 -5.63 11.58 -22.00
C LYS A 144 -6.36 11.67 -20.65
N ALA A 145 -7.49 12.37 -20.58
CA ALA A 145 -8.25 12.58 -19.34
C ALA A 145 -8.86 11.29 -18.74
N ARG A 146 -9.17 10.30 -19.59
CA ARG A 146 -9.54 8.94 -19.18
C ARG A 146 -8.57 7.97 -19.86
N PRO A 147 -7.75 7.22 -19.10
CA PRO A 147 -6.82 6.27 -19.69
C PRO A 147 -7.60 5.11 -20.35
N PRO A 148 -7.35 4.79 -21.64
CA PRO A 148 -7.92 3.61 -22.28
C PRO A 148 -7.25 2.33 -21.75
N GLN A 149 -7.76 1.15 -22.14
CA GLN A 149 -6.97 -0.05 -21.93
C GLN A 149 -5.68 0.01 -22.76
N VAL A 150 -4.62 -0.55 -22.20
CA VAL A 150 -3.30 -0.61 -22.84
C VAL A 150 -2.75 -2.01 -22.78
N SER A 151 -1.94 -2.34 -23.78
CA SER A 151 -1.02 -3.48 -23.72
C SER A 151 0.40 -2.96 -23.55
N LEU A 152 1.16 -3.61 -22.67
CA LEU A 152 2.58 -3.29 -22.43
C LEU A 152 3.45 -4.44 -22.95
N GLU A 153 4.33 -4.14 -23.89
CA GLU A 153 5.38 -5.06 -24.35
C GLU A 153 6.71 -4.60 -23.72
N ILE A 154 7.32 -5.44 -22.88
CA ILE A 154 8.60 -5.15 -22.25
C ILE A 154 9.68 -5.97 -22.93
N ASN A 155 10.73 -5.31 -23.39
CA ASN A 155 11.87 -5.89 -24.08
C ASN A 155 13.18 -5.50 -23.39
N LEU A 156 14.17 -6.37 -23.46
CA LEU A 156 15.57 -6.05 -23.20
C LEU A 156 16.32 -6.05 -24.52
N VAL A 157 17.02 -4.96 -24.82
CA VAL A 157 17.88 -4.84 -25.99
C VAL A 157 19.33 -4.87 -25.53
N LEU A 158 20.04 -5.95 -25.85
CA LEU A 158 21.47 -6.11 -25.60
C LEU A 158 22.24 -5.78 -26.87
N ARG A 159 23.10 -4.76 -26.85
CA ARG A 159 23.89 -4.33 -28.02
C ARG A 159 25.14 -5.15 -28.30
N GLY A 160 25.46 -6.07 -27.41
CA GLY A 160 26.56 -7.01 -27.52
C GLY A 160 26.47 -8.05 -26.41
N PRO A 161 27.57 -8.73 -26.09
CA PRO A 161 27.60 -9.73 -25.05
C PRO A 161 27.33 -9.13 -23.66
N GLY A 162 26.80 -9.94 -22.76
CA GLY A 162 26.59 -9.57 -21.37
C GLY A 162 25.43 -10.33 -20.73
N VAL A 163 25.37 -10.24 -19.40
CA VAL A 163 24.29 -10.81 -18.58
C VAL A 163 23.52 -9.67 -17.93
N VAL A 164 22.20 -9.75 -17.99
CA VAL A 164 21.29 -8.83 -17.30
C VAL A 164 20.33 -9.66 -16.45
N GLU A 165 20.19 -9.26 -15.19
CA GLU A 165 19.26 -9.82 -14.23
C GLU A 165 18.26 -8.74 -13.83
N ILE A 166 16.97 -9.05 -13.92
CA ILE A 166 15.88 -8.11 -13.68
C ILE A 166 15.12 -8.60 -12.46
N GLY A 167 15.00 -7.76 -11.43
CA GLY A 167 14.20 -8.06 -10.24
C GLY A 167 12.70 -7.93 -10.48
N PRO A 168 11.88 -8.12 -9.43
CA PRO A 168 10.44 -7.98 -9.51
C PRO A 168 10.03 -6.65 -10.15
N LEU A 169 9.00 -6.69 -10.98
CA LEU A 169 8.45 -5.50 -11.62
C LEU A 169 7.30 -4.94 -10.80
N GLN A 170 7.10 -3.63 -10.88
CA GLN A 170 5.97 -2.95 -10.27
C GLN A 170 5.36 -2.01 -11.30
N LEU A 171 4.08 -2.18 -11.58
CA LEU A 171 3.30 -1.15 -12.27
C LEU A 171 2.82 -0.16 -11.22
N VAL A 172 3.29 1.08 -11.32
CA VAL A 172 2.93 2.16 -10.39
C VAL A 172 2.26 3.30 -11.14
N ASN A 173 1.25 3.90 -10.52
CA ASN A 173 0.64 5.13 -11.03
C ASN A 173 1.54 6.32 -10.69
N LEU A 174 1.88 7.13 -11.69
CA LEU A 174 2.60 8.39 -11.50
C LEU A 174 1.57 9.51 -11.35
N SER A 175 1.82 10.43 -10.42
CA SER A 175 0.98 11.62 -10.30
C SER A 175 1.44 12.71 -11.27
N PRO A 176 0.54 13.57 -11.79
CA PRO A 176 0.83 14.57 -12.84
C PRO A 176 2.03 15.51 -12.58
N ASP A 177 2.39 15.70 -11.32
CA ASP A 177 3.46 16.54 -10.79
C ASP A 177 4.62 15.73 -10.18
N GLY A 178 4.61 14.40 -10.34
CA GLY A 178 5.56 13.47 -9.73
C GLY A 178 5.38 13.29 -8.21
N ARG A 179 4.35 13.88 -7.60
CA ARG A 179 4.06 13.77 -6.16
C ARG A 179 2.82 12.92 -5.94
N SER A 180 2.93 11.86 -5.15
CA SER A 180 1.76 11.03 -4.80
C SER A 180 0.55 11.90 -4.41
N ARG A 181 -0.61 11.67 -5.05
CA ARG A 181 -1.91 12.26 -4.65
C ARG A 181 -2.37 11.82 -3.24
N ALA A 182 -1.63 10.91 -2.63
CA ALA A 182 -1.78 10.56 -1.22
C ALA A 182 -1.69 11.81 -0.35
N TRP A 183 -2.61 11.94 0.61
CA TRP A 183 -2.52 12.99 1.63
C TRP A 183 -1.22 12.91 2.43
N TRP A 184 -0.63 11.72 2.54
CA TRP A 184 0.65 11.50 3.20
C TRP A 184 1.37 10.24 2.69
N SER A 185 2.67 10.11 2.99
CA SER A 185 3.49 8.93 2.64
C SER A 185 3.23 7.72 3.55
N ASP A 186 3.68 6.54 3.14
CA ASP A 186 3.62 5.31 3.95
C ASP A 186 4.32 5.44 5.31
N GLN A 187 5.43 6.18 5.34
CA GLN A 187 6.14 6.46 6.58
C GLN A 187 5.29 7.31 7.53
N THR A 188 4.64 8.35 7.01
CA THR A 188 3.72 9.18 7.79
C THR A 188 2.50 8.39 8.21
N ALA A 189 1.99 7.46 7.38
CA ALA A 189 0.93 6.54 7.76
C ALA A 189 1.33 5.67 8.97
N GLY A 190 2.58 5.21 9.01
CA GLY A 190 3.15 4.51 10.16
C GLY A 190 3.17 5.36 11.43
N TRP A 191 3.59 6.63 11.32
CA TRP A 191 3.57 7.58 12.45
C TRP A 191 2.15 7.91 12.93
N VAL A 192 1.22 8.14 12.01
CA VAL A 192 -0.18 8.39 12.33
C VAL A 192 -0.80 7.15 12.97
N GLY A 193 -0.63 5.97 12.38
CA GLY A 193 -1.14 4.71 12.90
C GLY A 193 -0.56 4.35 14.28
N GLY A 194 0.75 4.27 14.38
CA GLY A 194 1.45 3.86 15.60
C GLY A 194 1.44 4.94 16.68
N GLY A 195 1.74 6.19 16.32
CA GLY A 195 1.82 7.30 17.26
C GLY A 195 0.46 7.68 17.85
N LEU A 196 -0.56 7.89 17.00
CA LEU A 196 -1.90 8.21 17.49
C LEU A 196 -2.50 7.02 18.24
N GLY A 197 -2.27 5.79 17.77
CA GLY A 197 -2.67 4.57 18.45
C GLY A 197 -2.08 4.46 19.85
N ALA A 198 -0.78 4.74 20.02
CA ALA A 198 -0.12 4.73 21.32
C ALA A 198 -0.69 5.80 22.27
N LEU A 199 -0.95 7.01 21.78
CA LEU A 199 -1.57 8.08 22.58
C LEU A 199 -2.98 7.71 23.05
N ILE A 200 -3.79 7.12 22.17
CA ILE A 200 -5.12 6.61 22.55
C ILE A 200 -4.98 5.50 23.59
N GLY A 201 -4.06 4.55 23.40
CA GLY A 201 -3.78 3.49 24.37
C GLY A 201 -3.42 4.02 25.76
N LEU A 202 -2.52 5.01 25.83
CA LEU A 202 -2.12 5.67 27.08
C LEU A 202 -3.28 6.42 27.75
N ALA A 203 -4.06 7.18 26.97
CA ALA A 203 -5.24 7.89 27.49
C ALA A 203 -6.26 6.91 28.09
N MET A 204 -6.48 5.78 27.42
CA MET A 204 -7.43 4.76 27.88
C MET A 204 -6.91 3.98 29.10
N ALA A 205 -5.60 3.73 29.18
CA ALA A 205 -4.97 3.17 30.38
C ALA A 205 -5.10 4.12 31.58
N LEU A 206 -4.85 5.42 31.38
CA LEU A 206 -5.01 6.44 32.40
C LEU A 206 -6.46 6.54 32.89
N ALA A 207 -7.43 6.51 31.97
CA ALA A 207 -8.85 6.46 32.31
C ALA A 207 -9.19 5.23 33.16
N GLY A 208 -8.59 4.06 32.86
CA GLY A 208 -8.74 2.84 33.65
C GLY A 208 -8.19 2.96 35.07
N VAL A 209 -7.00 3.54 35.25
CA VAL A 209 -6.39 3.77 36.57
C VAL A 209 -7.23 4.75 37.41
N LEU A 210 -7.76 5.80 36.78
CA LEU A 210 -8.56 6.82 37.46
C LEU A 210 -10.01 6.37 37.75
N ALA A 211 -10.52 5.34 37.07
CA ALA A 211 -11.91 4.91 37.17
C ALA A 211 -12.35 4.48 38.58
N GLY A 212 -11.40 4.03 39.42
CA GLY A 212 -11.67 3.63 40.82
C GLY A 212 -11.78 4.81 41.80
N ARG A 213 -11.50 6.05 41.36
CA ARG A 213 -11.53 7.23 42.22
C ARG A 213 -12.77 8.07 41.93
N ASP A 214 -13.66 8.20 42.90
CA ASP A 214 -14.92 8.96 42.75
C ASP A 214 -14.69 10.43 42.35
N ALA A 215 -13.63 11.07 42.86
CA ALA A 215 -13.27 12.45 42.51
C ALA A 215 -12.80 12.61 41.05
N ALA A 216 -12.35 11.53 40.39
CA ALA A 216 -11.81 11.57 39.03
C ALA A 216 -12.86 11.24 37.95
N ARG A 217 -14.12 10.97 38.33
CA ARG A 217 -15.23 10.71 37.40
C ARG A 217 -15.34 11.73 36.24
N PRO A 218 -15.31 13.06 36.46
CA PRO A 218 -15.41 14.02 35.36
C PRO A 218 -14.20 13.94 34.41
N VAL A 219 -12.99 13.70 34.96
CA VAL A 219 -11.76 13.56 34.16
C VAL A 219 -11.84 12.32 33.27
N VAL A 220 -12.26 11.18 33.82
CA VAL A 220 -12.42 9.93 33.06
C VAL A 220 -13.46 10.09 31.96
N MET A 221 -14.59 10.76 32.24
CA MET A 221 -15.60 11.04 31.22
C MET A 221 -15.09 12.00 30.14
N GLY A 222 -14.27 12.99 30.52
CA GLY A 222 -13.61 13.89 29.58
C GLY A 222 -12.66 13.15 28.64
N ILE A 223 -11.82 12.25 29.17
CA ILE A 223 -10.92 11.40 28.36
C ILE A 223 -11.72 10.54 27.39
N LEU A 224 -12.77 9.85 27.86
CA LEU A 224 -13.60 9.00 26.99
C LEU A 224 -14.32 9.80 25.90
N ALA A 225 -14.80 11.01 26.22
CA ALA A 225 -15.44 11.88 25.25
C ALA A 225 -14.44 12.39 24.20
N ALA A 226 -13.21 12.75 24.61
CA ALA A 226 -12.15 13.16 23.70
C ALA A 226 -11.73 12.01 22.76
N VAL A 227 -11.50 10.81 23.29
CA VAL A 227 -11.16 9.63 22.47
C VAL A 227 -12.30 9.27 21.50
N PHE A 228 -13.56 9.40 21.93
CA PHE A 228 -14.71 9.21 21.06
C PHE A 228 -14.77 10.25 19.92
N ALA A 229 -14.52 11.53 20.22
CA ALA A 229 -14.48 12.59 19.21
C ALA A 229 -13.37 12.37 18.18
N VAL A 230 -12.17 11.98 18.64
CA VAL A 230 -11.06 11.57 17.75
C VAL A 230 -11.46 10.36 16.91
N GLY A 231 -12.15 9.39 17.51
CA GLY A 231 -12.67 8.21 16.81
C GLY A 231 -13.62 8.57 15.66
N LEU A 232 -14.60 9.46 15.92
CA LEU A 232 -15.52 9.96 14.90
C LEU A 232 -14.80 10.74 13.81
N ALA A 233 -13.87 11.62 14.17
CA ALA A 233 -13.08 12.36 13.19
C ALA A 233 -12.27 11.43 12.27
N GLY A 234 -11.67 10.38 12.84
CA GLY A 234 -10.96 9.34 12.10
C GLY A 234 -11.87 8.58 11.13
N LEU A 235 -13.06 8.18 11.58
CA LEU A 235 -14.05 7.52 10.74
C LEU A 235 -14.55 8.41 9.60
N SER A 236 -14.87 9.68 9.88
CA SER A 236 -15.28 10.64 8.86
C SER A 236 -14.15 10.89 7.86
N GLY A 237 -12.92 11.12 8.32
CA GLY A 237 -11.76 11.32 7.47
C GLY A 237 -11.45 10.10 6.60
N GLY A 238 -11.49 8.91 7.18
CA GLY A 238 -11.31 7.65 6.45
C GLY A 238 -12.40 7.38 5.41
N GLY A 239 -13.65 7.75 5.72
CA GLY A 239 -14.75 7.70 4.77
C GLY A 239 -14.53 8.64 3.58
N VAL A 240 -14.19 9.91 3.85
CA VAL A 240 -13.86 10.89 2.80
C VAL A 240 -12.69 10.43 1.94
N ALA A 241 -11.66 9.84 2.57
CA ALA A 241 -10.50 9.30 1.86
C ALA A 241 -10.92 8.15 0.91
N ALA A 242 -11.79 7.25 1.36
CA ALA A 242 -12.32 6.16 0.52
C ALA A 242 -13.13 6.71 -0.68
N PHE A 243 -13.97 7.72 -0.48
CA PHE A 243 -14.73 8.36 -1.57
C PHE A 243 -13.84 9.17 -2.53
N SER A 244 -12.68 9.63 -2.09
CA SER A 244 -11.74 10.42 -2.88
C SER A 244 -10.66 9.57 -3.57
N SER A 245 -10.84 8.24 -3.60
CA SER A 245 -9.88 7.27 -4.17
C SER A 245 -8.47 7.42 -3.59
N GLN A 246 -8.36 7.68 -2.28
CA GLN A 246 -7.07 7.80 -1.61
C GLN A 246 -6.42 6.42 -1.37
N PRO A 247 -5.07 6.35 -1.35
CA PRO A 247 -4.29 5.15 -1.05
C PRO A 247 -4.75 4.39 0.19
N TYR A 248 -4.46 3.08 0.22
CA TYR A 248 -4.63 2.25 1.39
C TYR A 248 -3.90 2.82 2.63
N ALA A 249 -2.70 3.37 2.44
CA ALA A 249 -1.91 4.00 3.50
C ALA A 249 -2.60 5.21 4.15
N VAL A 250 -3.55 5.85 3.46
CA VAL A 250 -4.36 6.96 4.01
C VAL A 250 -5.65 6.45 4.62
N CYS A 251 -6.37 5.59 3.91
CA CYS A 251 -7.68 5.09 4.33
C CYS A 251 -7.58 4.19 5.58
N TYR A 252 -6.63 3.26 5.60
CA TYR A 252 -6.56 2.21 6.61
C TYR A 252 -6.29 2.73 8.03
N PRO A 253 -5.26 3.57 8.28
CA PRO A 253 -5.00 4.07 9.64
C PRO A 253 -6.18 4.86 10.20
N LEU A 254 -6.84 5.69 9.38
CA LEU A 254 -7.98 6.51 9.78
C LEU A 254 -9.21 5.66 10.14
N LEU A 255 -9.58 4.72 9.26
CA LEU A 255 -10.72 3.84 9.51
C LEU A 255 -10.47 2.92 10.70
N LEU A 256 -9.28 2.31 10.79
CA LEU A 256 -8.94 1.39 11.87
C LEU A 256 -8.92 2.09 13.22
N LEU A 257 -8.13 3.16 13.36
CA LEU A 257 -8.04 3.91 14.62
C LEU A 257 -9.38 4.54 14.98
N GLY A 258 -10.08 5.12 14.00
CA GLY A 258 -11.41 5.68 14.18
C GLY A 258 -12.39 4.66 14.75
N THR A 259 -12.41 3.47 14.17
CA THR A 259 -13.25 2.36 14.63
C THR A 259 -12.90 1.93 16.05
N ILE A 260 -11.62 1.63 16.32
CA ILE A 260 -11.16 1.15 17.62
C ILE A 260 -11.45 2.17 18.72
N ALA A 261 -11.09 3.44 18.50
CA ALA A 261 -11.31 4.51 19.46
C ALA A 261 -12.79 4.70 19.78
N THR A 262 -13.65 4.73 18.75
CA THR A 262 -15.10 4.90 18.91
C THR A 262 -15.71 3.74 19.69
N VAL A 263 -15.43 2.50 19.29
CA VAL A 263 -15.99 1.30 19.94
C VAL A 263 -15.53 1.19 21.39
N LEU A 264 -14.23 1.39 21.64
CA LEU A 264 -13.64 1.26 22.97
C LEU A 264 -14.18 2.33 23.92
N ALA A 265 -14.26 3.59 23.46
CA ALA A 265 -14.79 4.70 24.25
C ALA A 265 -16.26 4.49 24.63
N VAL A 266 -17.09 4.07 23.66
CA VAL A 266 -18.51 3.76 23.90
C VAL A 266 -18.66 2.61 24.90
N PHE A 267 -17.96 1.50 24.66
CA PHE A 267 -18.04 0.32 25.51
C PHE A 267 -17.63 0.63 26.96
N LEU A 268 -16.51 1.31 27.16
CA LEU A 268 -16.04 1.68 28.50
C LEU A 268 -16.94 2.71 29.18
N ARG A 269 -17.49 3.68 28.44
CA ARG A 269 -18.49 4.61 28.97
C ARG A 269 -19.71 3.87 29.51
N PHE A 270 -20.23 2.89 28.78
CA PHE A 270 -21.35 2.06 29.24
C PHE A 270 -20.99 1.23 30.47
N LYS A 271 -19.80 0.61 30.50
CA LYS A 271 -19.37 -0.21 31.62
C LYS A 271 -19.15 0.60 32.90
N LEU A 272 -18.46 1.74 32.80
CA LEU A 272 -18.15 2.61 33.94
C LEU A 272 -19.38 3.32 34.48
N SER A 273 -20.27 3.81 33.61
CA SER A 273 -21.53 4.42 34.07
C SER A 273 -22.40 3.44 34.85
N ARG A 274 -22.47 2.17 34.45
CA ARG A 274 -23.16 1.13 35.22
C ARG A 274 -22.49 0.87 36.56
N HIS A 275 -21.16 0.80 36.59
CA HIS A 275 -20.41 0.57 37.82
C HIS A 275 -20.62 1.71 38.83
N TRP A 276 -20.48 2.97 38.40
CA TRP A 276 -20.66 4.13 39.29
C TRP A 276 -22.08 4.24 39.82
N ARG A 277 -23.11 3.98 39.00
CA ARG A 277 -24.51 3.91 39.46
C ARG A 277 -24.70 2.86 40.55
N ALA A 278 -24.08 1.69 40.41
CA ALA A 278 -24.18 0.63 41.42
C ALA A 278 -23.49 1.01 42.73
N VAL A 279 -22.34 1.70 42.67
CA VAL A 279 -21.66 2.21 43.88
C VAL A 279 -22.50 3.27 44.57
N GLU A 280 -23.13 4.15 43.81
CA GLU A 280 -23.97 5.24 44.34
C GLU A 280 -25.24 4.70 45.02
N LEU A 281 -25.87 3.69 44.43
CA LEU A 281 -27.00 2.96 45.04
C LEU A 281 -26.62 2.31 46.38
N ARG A 282 -25.43 1.69 46.49
CA ARG A 282 -24.97 1.10 47.76
C ARG A 282 -24.72 2.17 48.82
N LYS A 283 -24.22 3.35 48.44
CA LYS A 283 -24.05 4.48 49.36
C LYS A 283 -25.39 4.98 49.89
N MET A 284 -26.39 5.12 49.02
CA MET A 284 -27.75 5.50 49.40
C MET A 284 -28.36 4.47 50.38
N GLN A 285 -28.28 3.18 50.06
CA GLN A 285 -28.78 2.11 50.93
C GLN A 285 -28.09 2.07 52.30
N ALA A 286 -26.79 2.39 52.37
CA ALA A 286 -26.08 2.46 53.64
C ALA A 286 -26.47 3.68 54.48
N MET A 287 -26.82 4.80 53.82
CA MET A 287 -27.32 6.00 54.51
C MET A 287 -28.75 5.85 55.00
N ASP A 288 -29.61 5.12 54.29
CA ASP A 288 -30.99 4.85 54.71
C ASP A 288 -31.10 3.84 55.87
N ALA A 289 -30.04 3.06 56.10
CA ALA A 289 -29.96 2.04 57.15
C ALA A 289 -29.31 2.52 58.46
N ALA A 290 -28.79 3.76 58.49
CA ALA A 290 -28.12 4.38 59.64
C ALA A 290 -29.03 5.42 60.31
#